data_AF-A0AA46AFC0-F1
#
_entry.id   AF-A0AA46AFC0-F1
#
_cell.length_a   1.000
_cell.length_b   1.000
_cell.length_c   1.000
_cell.angle_alpha   90.00
_cell.angle_beta   90.00
_cell.angle_gamma   90.00
#
_symmetry.space_group_name_H-M   'P 1'
#
loop_
_entity.id
_entity.type
_entity.pdbx_description
1 polymer ?
#
loop_
_entity_poly.entity_id
_entity_poly.type
_entity_poly.pdbx_seq_one_letter_code
_entity_poly.pdbx_strand_id
1 'polypeptide(L)'
;MRTYKFLFKEIIYIKGEDIVFIRKKRKRLPNKKSLYSAGEIDAVQVVKVYDGDTIRVRFKNDKEERVRFLLVDTPETSHPRKGVEPYGEEAKLFTRYMINQSRVVELGYDAEKRDHYGRLLAYVYVDRKLLQEELAKKGLARVSYTRNRNPDMVRKMKEAEQMAKSKGKGIWSNKTYVGRSGYHPEKMNWIERTYKLLRGKLLRVVLDSFV
;
A
#
# COMPACT_ATOMS: atom_id res chain seq x y z
N MET A 1 -15.08 -24.98 -7.46
CA MET A 1 -14.73 -23.55 -7.54
C MET A 1 -15.35 -22.86 -6.33
N ARG A 2 -14.56 -22.22 -5.44
CA ARG A 2 -15.07 -21.54 -4.23
C ARG A 2 -14.99 -20.02 -4.40
N THR A 3 -16.08 -19.32 -4.06
CA THR A 3 -16.19 -17.85 -4.16
C THR A 3 -16.09 -17.21 -2.79
N TYR A 4 -15.24 -16.20 -2.63
CA TYR A 4 -15.07 -15.48 -1.37
C TYR A 4 -15.30 -13.97 -1.55
N LYS A 5 -16.01 -13.37 -0.60
CA LYS A 5 -16.31 -11.94 -0.54
C LYS A 5 -15.47 -11.31 0.57
N PHE A 6 -14.29 -10.80 0.23
CA PHE A 6 -13.42 -10.09 1.19
C PHE A 6 -13.53 -8.57 1.05
N LEU A 7 -12.91 -7.86 2.01
CA LEU A 7 -12.84 -6.42 2.32
C LEU A 7 -12.90 -5.38 1.16
N PHE A 8 -12.85 -5.78 -0.10
CA PHE A 8 -12.69 -4.91 -1.26
C PHE A 8 -13.96 -4.73 -2.12
N LYS A 9 -15.13 -5.26 -1.72
CA LYS A 9 -16.38 -5.23 -2.51
C LYS A 9 -16.26 -5.89 -3.90
N GLU A 10 -15.31 -6.80 -4.12
CA GLU A 10 -15.17 -7.56 -5.37
C GLU A 10 -15.01 -9.07 -5.09
N ILE A 11 -15.49 -9.89 -6.02
CA ILE A 11 -15.47 -11.37 -5.97
C ILE A 11 -14.07 -11.84 -6.37
N ILE A 12 -13.43 -12.63 -5.52
CA ILE A 12 -12.15 -13.28 -5.79
C ILE A 12 -12.44 -14.73 -6.19
N TYR A 13 -11.85 -15.19 -7.30
CA TYR A 13 -11.83 -16.60 -7.67
C TYR A 13 -10.47 -17.21 -7.37
N ILE A 14 -10.50 -18.45 -6.92
CA ILE A 14 -9.32 -19.28 -6.74
C ILE A 14 -9.41 -20.39 -7.80
N LYS A 15 -8.39 -20.49 -8.66
CA LYS A 15 -8.25 -21.57 -9.64
C LYS A 15 -6.88 -22.22 -9.43
N GLY A 16 -6.83 -23.33 -8.71
CA GLY A 16 -5.56 -23.97 -8.33
C GLY A 16 -4.80 -23.12 -7.31
N GLU A 17 -3.49 -22.99 -7.51
CA GLU A 17 -2.60 -22.10 -6.74
C GLU A 17 -2.68 -20.64 -7.23
N ASP A 18 -3.56 -20.28 -8.15
CA ASP A 18 -3.69 -18.88 -8.58
C ASP A 18 -4.86 -18.17 -7.89
N ILE A 19 -4.56 -17.04 -7.25
CA ILE A 19 -5.57 -16.04 -6.92
C ILE A 19 -5.95 -15.31 -8.21
N VAL A 20 -7.04 -15.77 -8.84
CA VAL A 20 -7.61 -15.13 -10.02
C VAL A 20 -8.56 -14.02 -9.57
N PHE A 21 -8.04 -12.80 -9.55
CA PHE A 21 -8.90 -11.63 -9.55
C PHE A 21 -9.61 -11.55 -10.91
N ILE A 22 -10.94 -11.41 -10.90
CA ILE A 22 -11.69 -11.21 -12.14
C ILE A 22 -11.25 -9.88 -12.73
N ARG A 23 -10.36 -9.92 -13.72
CA ARG A 23 -10.02 -8.78 -14.55
C ARG A 23 -11.29 -8.35 -15.27
N LYS A 24 -11.99 -7.32 -14.77
CA LYS A 24 -12.99 -6.64 -15.59
C LYS A 24 -12.30 -6.18 -16.88
N LYS A 25 -12.89 -6.46 -18.05
CA LYS A 25 -12.50 -5.81 -19.32
C LYS A 25 -12.54 -4.30 -19.09
N ARG A 26 -11.38 -3.63 -19.12
CA ARG A 26 -11.28 -2.17 -18.90
C ARG A 26 -11.03 -1.46 -20.22
N LYS A 27 -11.85 -0.42 -20.46
CA LYS A 27 -11.73 0.52 -21.59
C LYS A 27 -10.35 1.20 -21.59
N ARG A 28 -9.87 1.56 -22.79
CA ARG A 28 -8.65 2.36 -23.00
C ARG A 28 -8.73 3.62 -22.15
N LEU A 29 -7.67 3.93 -21.39
CA LEU A 29 -7.60 5.16 -20.61
C LEU A 29 -7.54 6.35 -21.58
N PRO A 30 -8.37 7.40 -21.40
CA PRO A 30 -8.32 8.59 -22.23
C PRO A 30 -6.99 9.34 -22.04
N ASN A 31 -6.54 10.01 -23.10
CA ASN A 31 -5.34 10.83 -23.08
C ASN A 31 -5.69 12.19 -22.44
N LYS A 32 -5.15 12.49 -21.25
CA LYS A 32 -5.30 13.79 -20.56
C LYS A 32 -3.98 14.17 -19.86
N LYS A 33 -3.75 15.49 -19.71
CA LYS A 33 -2.57 16.18 -19.14
C LYS A 33 -1.81 15.39 -18.06
N SER A 34 -0.46 15.55 -18.04
CA SER A 34 0.49 14.88 -17.13
C SER A 34 -0.07 14.68 -15.71
N LEU A 35 -0.33 13.41 -15.36
CA LEU A 35 -0.88 12.96 -14.08
C LEU A 35 0.22 12.77 -13.00
N TYR A 36 1.47 12.96 -13.37
CA TYR A 36 2.63 12.76 -12.51
C TYR A 36 3.02 14.08 -11.85
N SER A 37 3.41 14.03 -10.57
CA SER A 37 4.07 15.17 -9.93
C SER A 37 5.44 15.32 -10.58
N ALA A 38 5.58 16.30 -11.47
CA ALA A 38 6.77 16.76 -12.19
C ALA A 38 8.07 15.94 -11.98
N GLY A 39 8.55 15.28 -13.04
CA GLY A 39 9.87 14.64 -13.05
C GLY A 39 9.99 13.48 -14.05
N GLU A 40 11.17 12.86 -14.03
CA GLU A 40 11.49 11.57 -14.66
C GLU A 40 10.57 10.47 -14.11
N ILE A 41 9.99 9.67 -15.01
CA ILE A 41 9.12 8.55 -14.67
C ILE A 41 9.75 7.26 -15.16
N ASP A 42 10.01 6.34 -14.23
CA ASP A 42 10.58 5.04 -14.54
C ASP A 42 9.52 3.95 -14.49
N ALA A 43 9.29 3.29 -15.63
CA ALA A 43 8.54 2.05 -15.65
C ALA A 43 9.41 0.91 -15.09
N VAL A 44 8.87 0.16 -14.13
CA VAL A 44 9.58 -0.89 -13.41
C VAL A 44 8.77 -2.18 -13.28
N GLN A 45 9.46 -3.30 -13.11
CA GLN A 45 8.85 -4.55 -12.68
C GLN A 45 8.89 -4.64 -11.15
N VAL A 46 7.77 -4.96 -10.50
CA VAL A 46 7.78 -5.24 -9.06
C VAL A 46 8.21 -6.70 -8.84
N VAL A 47 9.30 -6.88 -8.11
CA VAL A 47 9.88 -8.19 -7.78
C VAL A 47 9.33 -8.72 -6.46
N LYS A 48 9.11 -7.85 -5.48
CA LYS A 48 8.64 -8.24 -4.14
C LYS A 48 7.87 -7.12 -3.46
N VAL A 49 6.87 -7.47 -2.67
CA VAL A 49 6.18 -6.55 -1.74
C VAL A 49 6.58 -6.95 -0.32
N TYR A 50 7.28 -6.06 0.40
CA TYR A 50 7.73 -6.35 1.76
C TYR A 50 6.60 -6.11 2.77
N ASP A 51 5.99 -4.93 2.70
CA ASP A 51 4.88 -4.45 3.52
C ASP A 51 3.97 -3.52 2.69
N GLY A 52 3.14 -2.70 3.33
CA GLY A 52 2.21 -1.81 2.65
C GLY A 52 2.88 -0.66 1.89
N ASP A 53 4.09 -0.26 2.25
CA ASP A 53 4.74 0.94 1.72
C ASP A 53 6.18 0.74 1.25
N THR A 54 6.65 -0.51 1.22
CA THR A 54 7.98 -0.89 0.78
C THR A 54 7.93 -2.06 -0.22
N ILE A 55 8.49 -1.84 -1.40
CA ILE A 55 8.58 -2.85 -2.47
C ILE A 55 10.02 -3.02 -2.96
N ARG A 56 10.31 -4.15 -3.60
CA ARG A 56 11.50 -4.33 -4.45
C ARG A 56 11.08 -4.21 -5.90
N VAL A 57 11.83 -3.44 -6.67
CA VAL A 57 11.60 -3.28 -8.11
C VAL A 57 12.85 -3.66 -8.89
N ARG A 58 12.65 -3.98 -10.17
CA ARG A 58 13.69 -4.16 -11.18
C ARG A 58 13.48 -3.14 -12.29
N PHE A 59 14.53 -2.40 -12.60
CA PHE A 59 14.57 -1.42 -13.70
C PHE A 59 14.89 -2.12 -15.03
N LYS A 60 14.76 -1.38 -16.15
CA LYS A 60 15.07 -1.90 -17.50
C LYS A 60 16.52 -2.36 -17.68
N ASN A 61 17.44 -1.83 -16.87
CA ASN A 61 18.86 -2.21 -16.87
C ASN A 61 19.17 -3.33 -15.86
N ASP A 62 18.16 -4.10 -15.47
CA ASP A 62 18.22 -5.21 -14.49
C ASP A 62 18.64 -4.84 -13.07
N LYS A 63 18.88 -3.56 -12.79
CA LYS A 63 19.15 -3.09 -11.43
C LYS A 63 17.93 -3.31 -10.55
N GLU A 64 18.13 -3.90 -9.38
CA GLU A 64 17.09 -4.01 -8.36
C GLU A 64 17.28 -3.01 -7.22
N GLU A 65 16.20 -2.36 -6.80
CA GLU A 65 16.21 -1.39 -5.70
C GLU A 65 15.06 -1.67 -4.73
N ARG A 66 15.27 -1.34 -3.46
CA ARG A 66 14.18 -1.23 -2.48
C ARG A 66 13.61 0.18 -2.56
N VAL A 67 12.29 0.27 -2.74
CA VAL A 67 11.55 1.52 -2.86
C VAL A 67 10.69 1.72 -1.62
N ARG A 68 10.87 2.85 -0.94
CA ARG A 68 10.01 3.33 0.16
C ARG A 68 9.05 4.38 -0.39
N PHE A 69 7.76 4.17 -0.14
CA PHE A 69 6.73 5.07 -0.65
C PHE A 69 6.83 6.41 0.07
N LEU A 70 6.85 7.49 -0.70
CA LEU A 70 6.78 8.85 -0.17
C LEU A 70 5.41 9.13 0.46
N LEU A 71 5.40 9.99 1.48
CA LEU A 71 4.22 10.58 2.13
C LEU A 71 3.33 9.64 2.94
N VAL A 72 3.61 8.33 2.98
CA VAL A 72 2.80 7.37 3.73
C VAL A 72 3.64 6.49 4.62
N ASP A 73 3.04 6.08 5.73
CA ASP A 73 3.58 5.09 6.64
C ASP A 73 2.46 4.05 6.88
N THR A 74 2.77 2.77 6.71
CA THR A 74 1.86 1.64 6.91
C THR A 74 2.28 0.85 8.13
N PRO A 75 1.36 0.15 8.82
CA PRO A 75 1.74 -0.70 9.94
C PRO A 75 2.68 -1.83 9.48
N GLU A 76 3.66 -2.14 10.32
CA GLU A 76 4.71 -3.09 10.00
C GLU A 76 4.20 -4.54 9.98
N THR A 77 4.72 -5.34 9.05
CA THR A 77 4.37 -6.77 8.94
C THR A 77 5.39 -7.71 9.56
N SER A 78 6.63 -7.27 9.72
CA SER A 78 7.71 -8.13 10.22
C SER A 78 8.92 -7.33 10.73
N HIS A 79 8.70 -6.18 11.35
CA HIS A 79 9.80 -5.34 11.81
C HIS A 79 10.48 -5.98 13.04
N PRO A 80 11.81 -6.14 13.08
CA PRO A 80 12.49 -6.89 14.15
C PRO A 80 12.16 -6.43 15.58
N ARG A 81 11.94 -5.12 15.78
CA ARG A 81 11.62 -4.54 17.09
C ARG A 81 10.12 -4.31 17.33
N LYS A 82 9.32 -4.11 16.27
CA LYS A 82 7.90 -3.76 16.41
C LYS A 82 6.99 -4.98 16.22
N GLY A 83 7.51 -6.04 15.61
CA GLY A 83 6.78 -7.25 15.29
C GLY A 83 5.75 -7.00 14.18
N VAL A 84 4.60 -7.65 14.35
CA VAL A 84 3.43 -7.51 13.48
C VAL A 84 2.48 -6.48 14.11
N GLU A 85 2.18 -5.42 13.38
CA GLU A 85 1.24 -4.39 13.80
C GLU A 85 -0.15 -4.64 13.16
N PRO A 86 -1.25 -4.37 13.89
CA PRO A 86 -2.61 -4.43 13.34
C PRO A 86 -2.74 -3.63 12.03
N TYR A 87 -3.44 -4.20 11.05
CA TYR A 87 -3.59 -3.66 9.68
C TYR A 87 -2.35 -3.72 8.77
N GLY A 88 -1.20 -4.19 9.26
CA GLY A 88 0.01 -4.28 8.42
C GLY A 88 -0.15 -5.28 7.27
N GLU A 89 -0.70 -6.46 7.56
CA GLU A 89 -0.94 -7.48 6.54
C GLU A 89 -1.98 -6.98 5.52
N GLU A 90 -3.06 -6.36 5.97
CA GLU A 90 -4.06 -5.76 5.07
C GLU A 90 -3.47 -4.69 4.15
N ALA A 91 -2.54 -3.87 4.64
CA ALA A 91 -1.84 -2.87 3.84
C ALA A 91 -0.95 -3.53 2.77
N LYS A 92 -0.13 -4.51 3.18
CA LYS A 92 0.72 -5.30 2.27
C LYS A 92 -0.08 -5.99 1.17
N LEU A 93 -1.18 -6.63 1.55
CA LEU A 93 -2.05 -7.35 0.62
C LEU A 93 -2.74 -6.41 -0.36
N PHE A 94 -3.15 -5.22 0.10
CA PHE A 94 -3.71 -4.21 -0.78
C PHE A 94 -2.69 -3.69 -1.80
N THR A 95 -1.45 -3.43 -1.36
CA THR A 95 -0.34 -3.05 -2.24
C THR A 95 -0.08 -4.14 -3.28
N ARG A 96 0.03 -5.41 -2.85
CA ARG A 96 0.19 -6.56 -3.76
C ARG A 96 -0.97 -6.68 -4.74
N TYR A 97 -2.22 -6.52 -4.27
CA TYR A 97 -3.40 -6.56 -5.12
C TYR A 97 -3.35 -5.51 -6.23
N MET A 98 -3.11 -4.24 -5.87
CA MET A 98 -3.08 -3.14 -6.83
C MET A 98 -1.97 -3.32 -7.87
N ILE A 99 -0.81 -3.81 -7.45
CA ILE A 99 0.33 -4.11 -8.34
C ILE A 99 -0.02 -5.27 -9.29
N ASN A 100 -0.51 -6.39 -8.77
CA ASN A 100 -0.85 -7.57 -9.60
C ASN A 100 -1.98 -7.30 -10.59
N GLN A 101 -2.87 -6.35 -10.29
CA GLN A 101 -3.94 -5.94 -11.20
C GLN A 101 -3.51 -4.89 -12.24
N SER A 102 -2.37 -4.23 -12.02
CA SER A 102 -1.88 -3.19 -12.91
C SER A 102 -1.29 -3.76 -14.20
N ARG A 103 -1.29 -2.96 -15.26
CA ARG A 103 -0.54 -3.23 -16.49
C ARG A 103 0.85 -2.63 -16.43
N VAL A 104 0.98 -1.51 -15.72
CA VAL A 104 2.23 -0.77 -15.58
C VAL A 104 2.37 -0.27 -14.15
N VAL A 105 3.60 -0.39 -13.62
CA VAL A 105 4.04 0.24 -12.39
C VAL A 105 5.11 1.26 -12.74
N GLU A 106 4.93 2.47 -12.25
CA GLU A 106 5.79 3.61 -12.56
C GLU A 106 6.22 4.32 -11.28
N LEU A 107 7.46 4.78 -11.25
CA LEU A 107 8.03 5.54 -10.13
C LEU A 107 8.17 7.00 -10.54
N GLY A 108 7.64 7.91 -9.72
CA GLY A 108 7.95 9.34 -9.77
C GLY A 108 8.71 9.78 -8.52
N TYR A 109 9.52 10.80 -8.63
CA TYR A 109 10.47 11.19 -7.57
C TYR A 109 10.23 12.60 -7.07
N ASP A 110 10.73 12.87 -5.86
CA ASP A 110 10.93 14.23 -5.36
C ASP A 110 12.43 14.59 -5.49
N ALA A 111 12.81 15.81 -5.11
CA ALA A 111 14.21 16.25 -5.18
C ALA A 111 15.17 15.33 -4.40
N GLU A 112 14.74 14.89 -3.21
CA GLU A 112 15.47 13.90 -2.42
C GLU A 112 15.06 12.48 -2.83
N LYS A 113 15.98 11.76 -3.46
CA LYS A 113 15.74 10.42 -4.01
C LYS A 113 15.99 9.27 -3.03
N ARG A 114 16.66 9.47 -1.89
CA ARG A 114 16.98 8.37 -0.96
C ARG A 114 16.79 8.77 0.49
N ASP A 115 16.46 7.79 1.33
CA ASP A 115 16.50 7.94 2.78
C ASP A 115 17.85 7.53 3.37
N HIS A 116 18.00 7.71 4.68
CA HIS A 116 19.23 7.36 5.41
C HIS A 116 19.54 5.87 5.48
N TYR A 117 18.60 4.99 5.11
CA TYR A 117 18.82 3.55 4.95
C TYR A 117 19.22 3.18 3.51
N GLY A 118 19.35 4.16 2.63
CA GLY A 118 19.69 3.97 1.22
C GLY A 118 18.52 3.49 0.36
N ARG A 119 17.28 3.45 0.86
CA ARG A 119 16.10 3.08 0.06
C ARG A 119 15.77 4.19 -0.92
N LEU A 120 15.35 3.82 -2.13
CA LEU A 120 14.85 4.76 -3.12
C LEU A 120 13.48 5.31 -2.66
N LEU A 121 13.33 6.63 -2.64
CA LEU A 121 12.10 7.32 -2.27
C LEU A 121 11.28 7.62 -3.53
N ALA A 122 10.05 7.11 -3.61
CA ALA A 122 9.21 7.33 -4.79
C ALA A 122 7.71 7.46 -4.50
N TYR A 123 7.05 8.22 -5.36
CA TYR A 123 5.63 8.11 -5.68
C TYR A 123 5.41 6.90 -6.56
N VAL A 124 4.51 5.99 -6.17
CA VAL A 124 4.30 4.73 -6.91
C VAL A 124 2.96 4.79 -7.62
N TYR A 125 2.99 4.72 -8.93
CA TYR A 125 1.81 4.75 -9.77
C TYR A 125 1.51 3.36 -10.32
N VAL A 126 0.26 2.94 -10.19
CA VAL A 126 -0.27 1.68 -10.74
C VAL A 126 -1.39 2.03 -11.71
N ASP A 127 -1.19 1.80 -13.01
CA ASP A 127 -2.09 2.30 -14.06
C ASP A 127 -2.45 3.79 -13.88
N ARG A 128 -1.43 4.64 -13.61
CA ARG A 128 -1.54 6.08 -13.33
C ARG A 128 -2.30 6.47 -12.05
N LYS A 129 -2.68 5.52 -11.21
CA LYS A 129 -3.23 5.80 -9.87
C LYS A 129 -2.10 5.83 -8.86
N LEU A 130 -2.06 6.87 -8.03
CA LEU A 130 -1.11 6.94 -6.94
C LEU A 130 -1.47 5.89 -5.88
N LEU A 131 -0.63 4.88 -5.71
CA LEU A 131 -0.88 3.76 -4.82
C LEU A 131 -1.00 4.21 -3.35
N GLN A 132 -0.16 5.17 -2.96
CA GLN A 132 -0.20 5.80 -1.64
C GLN A 132 -1.56 6.42 -1.32
N GLU A 133 -2.15 7.14 -2.28
CA GLU A 133 -3.46 7.76 -2.11
C GLU A 133 -4.54 6.71 -1.86
N GLU A 134 -4.48 5.59 -2.59
CA GLU A 134 -5.43 4.49 -2.44
C GLU A 134 -5.27 3.78 -1.09
N LEU A 135 -4.04 3.59 -0.59
CA LEU A 135 -3.76 3.11 0.77
C LEU A 135 -4.38 4.05 1.82
N ALA A 136 -4.13 5.36 1.70
CA ALA A 136 -4.66 6.37 2.62
C ALA A 136 -6.20 6.39 2.62
N LYS A 137 -6.85 6.39 1.45
CA LYS A 137 -8.34 6.35 1.30
C LYS A 137 -8.98 5.10 1.94
N LYS A 138 -8.25 4.00 1.99
CA LYS A 138 -8.70 2.75 2.65
C LYS A 138 -8.38 2.71 4.15
N GLY A 139 -7.68 3.72 4.68
CA GLY A 139 -7.23 3.73 6.07
C GLY A 139 -6.20 2.65 6.34
N LEU A 140 -5.35 2.33 5.36
CA LEU A 140 -4.27 1.35 5.50
C LEU A 140 -2.90 2.00 5.69
N ALA A 141 -2.84 3.33 5.54
CA ALA A 141 -1.64 4.13 5.79
C ALA A 141 -2.01 5.45 6.47
N ARG A 142 -1.10 5.97 7.30
CA ARG A 142 -1.11 7.35 7.78
C ARG A 142 -0.24 8.23 6.88
N VAL A 143 -0.54 9.52 6.81
CA VAL A 143 0.31 10.49 6.12
C VAL A 143 1.47 10.85 7.04
N SER A 144 2.69 10.72 6.53
CA SER A 144 3.93 10.95 7.28
C SER A 144 5.00 11.57 6.40
N TYR A 145 6.11 12.03 6.98
CA TYR A 145 7.29 12.51 6.26
C TYR A 145 7.02 13.64 5.25
N THR A 146 6.16 14.60 5.61
CA THR A 146 5.69 15.66 4.69
C THR A 146 6.62 16.87 4.57
N ARG A 147 7.67 16.96 5.39
CA ARG A 147 8.60 18.10 5.39
C ARG A 147 9.40 18.13 4.09
N ASN A 148 9.51 19.31 3.47
CA ASN A 148 10.27 19.53 2.23
C ASN A 148 9.80 18.64 1.05
N ARG A 149 8.53 18.25 1.04
CA ARG A 149 7.92 17.48 -0.06
C ARG A 149 7.02 18.35 -0.90
N ASN A 150 6.70 17.89 -2.11
CA ASN A 150 5.75 18.54 -3.00
C ASN A 150 4.42 18.90 -2.26
N PRO A 151 4.07 20.19 -2.10
CA PRO A 151 2.90 20.63 -1.33
C PRO A 151 1.56 20.11 -1.88
N ASP A 152 1.41 20.02 -3.20
CA ASP A 152 0.18 19.51 -3.82
C ASP A 152 -0.03 18.02 -3.53
N MET A 153 1.06 17.24 -3.56
CA MET A 153 1.04 15.83 -3.18
C MET A 153 0.71 15.66 -1.69
N VAL A 154 1.29 16.49 -0.82
CA VAL A 154 0.96 16.50 0.62
C VAL A 154 -0.52 16.81 0.83
N ARG A 155 -1.07 17.84 0.17
CA ARG A 155 -2.50 18.21 0.27
C ARG A 155 -3.38 17.04 -0.16
N LYS A 156 -3.11 16.47 -1.34
CA LYS A 156 -3.84 15.32 -1.89
C LYS A 156 -3.83 14.11 -0.94
N MET A 157 -2.69 13.82 -0.33
CA MET A 157 -2.56 12.73 0.64
C MET A 157 -3.32 13.01 1.94
N LYS A 158 -3.29 14.23 2.46
CA LYS A 158 -4.05 14.62 3.66
C LYS A 158 -5.57 14.54 3.45
N GLU A 159 -6.06 14.91 2.26
CA GLU A 159 -7.48 14.76 1.91
C GLU A 159 -7.89 13.28 1.90
N ALA A 160 -7.05 12.41 1.31
CA ALA A 160 -7.26 10.96 1.32
C ALA A 160 -7.32 10.38 2.73
N GLU A 161 -6.40 10.79 3.60
CA GLU A 161 -6.37 10.39 5.00
C GLU A 161 -7.61 10.88 5.76
N GLN A 162 -8.01 12.13 5.56
CA GLN A 162 -9.16 12.72 6.24
C GLN A 162 -10.46 11.99 5.89
N MET A 163 -10.62 11.55 4.64
CA MET A 163 -11.76 10.72 4.23
C MET A 163 -11.79 9.35 4.92
N ALA A 164 -10.64 8.78 5.24
CA ALA A 164 -10.57 7.51 5.96
C ALA A 164 -10.82 7.69 7.46
N LYS A 165 -10.30 8.79 8.05
CA LYS A 165 -10.55 9.21 9.43
C LYS A 165 -12.03 9.44 9.70
N SER A 166 -12.70 10.24 8.87
CA SER A 166 -14.14 10.56 9.05
C SER A 166 -15.06 9.35 8.95
N LYS A 167 -14.58 8.27 8.30
CA LYS A 167 -15.31 7.01 8.13
C LYS A 167 -14.83 5.90 9.07
N GLY A 168 -13.91 6.19 9.99
CA GLY A 168 -13.36 5.20 10.93
C GLY A 168 -12.73 3.98 10.25
N LYS A 169 -12.11 4.14 9.07
CA LYS A 169 -11.59 3.01 8.29
C LYS A 169 -10.24 2.53 8.78
N GLY A 170 -10.05 1.20 8.79
CA GLY A 170 -8.75 0.56 8.98
C GLY A 170 -8.07 1.04 10.25
N ILE A 171 -6.86 1.58 10.12
CA ILE A 171 -6.07 2.13 11.24
C ILE A 171 -6.83 3.23 12.03
N TRP A 172 -7.84 3.87 11.44
CA TRP A 172 -8.64 4.92 12.08
C TRP A 172 -9.88 4.41 12.81
N SER A 173 -10.12 3.09 12.81
CA SER A 173 -11.23 2.48 13.58
C SER A 173 -11.04 2.58 15.09
N ASN A 174 -9.80 2.76 15.54
CA ASN A 174 -9.45 2.98 16.93
C ASN A 174 -8.67 4.30 17.04
N LYS A 175 -9.20 5.25 17.83
CA LYS A 175 -8.67 6.63 17.93
C LYS A 175 -7.29 6.71 18.57
N THR A 176 -6.89 5.73 19.39
CA THR A 176 -5.61 5.73 20.10
C THR A 176 -4.55 4.88 19.40
N TYR A 177 -4.91 4.17 18.33
CA TYR A 177 -3.98 3.32 17.59
C TYR A 177 -2.95 4.11 16.77
N VAL A 178 -3.32 5.28 16.23
CA VAL A 178 -2.42 6.11 15.41
C VAL A 178 -2.08 7.39 16.15
N GLY A 179 -0.78 7.62 16.39
CA GLY A 179 -0.25 8.80 17.06
C GLY A 179 0.73 9.60 16.21
N ARG A 180 1.26 10.70 16.77
CA ARG A 180 2.30 11.52 16.11
C ARG A 180 3.56 10.69 15.82
N SER A 181 3.97 9.86 16.78
CA SER A 181 5.19 9.04 16.71
C SER A 181 5.05 7.76 15.89
N GLY A 182 3.85 7.33 15.51
CA GLY A 182 3.66 6.05 14.84
C GLY A 182 2.37 5.34 15.20
N TYR A 183 2.44 4.02 15.13
CA TYR A 183 1.41 3.11 15.57
C TYR A 183 1.62 2.72 17.03
N HIS A 184 0.51 2.52 17.73
CA HIS A 184 0.44 2.18 19.14
C HIS A 184 -0.37 0.90 19.34
N PRO A 185 0.16 -0.27 18.92
CA PRO A 185 -0.54 -1.55 19.01
C PRO A 185 -0.95 -1.92 20.44
N GLU A 186 -0.24 -1.41 21.44
CA GLU A 186 -0.55 -1.55 22.87
C GLU A 186 -1.82 -0.81 23.30
N LYS A 187 -2.27 0.18 22.52
CA LYS A 187 -3.49 0.95 22.80
C LYS A 187 -4.75 0.33 22.19
N MET A 188 -4.61 -0.72 21.38
CA MET A 188 -5.74 -1.53 20.95
C MET A 188 -6.13 -2.51 22.07
N ASN A 189 -7.43 -2.69 22.30
CA ASN A 189 -7.86 -3.68 23.28
C ASN A 189 -7.47 -5.10 22.82
N TRP A 190 -7.27 -6.02 23.77
CA TRP A 190 -6.74 -7.35 23.50
C TRP A 190 -7.60 -8.14 22.50
N ILE A 191 -8.93 -8.01 22.57
CA ILE A 191 -9.86 -8.69 21.67
C ILE A 191 -9.71 -8.17 20.23
N GLU A 192 -9.73 -6.85 20.03
CA GLU A 192 -9.53 -6.22 18.72
C GLU A 192 -8.17 -6.58 18.15
N ARG A 193 -7.10 -6.45 18.95
CA ARG A 193 -5.74 -6.77 18.52
C ARG A 193 -5.64 -8.22 18.08
N THR A 194 -6.13 -9.15 18.90
CA THR A 194 -6.10 -10.59 18.60
C THR A 194 -6.93 -10.91 17.37
N TYR A 195 -8.16 -10.38 17.27
CA TYR A 195 -9.01 -10.57 16.10
C TYR A 195 -8.34 -10.07 14.82
N LYS A 196 -7.70 -8.90 14.83
CA LYS A 196 -7.02 -8.33 13.65
C LYS A 196 -5.78 -9.13 13.28
N LEU A 197 -4.97 -9.55 14.26
CA LEU A 197 -3.81 -10.41 14.02
C LEU A 197 -4.22 -11.78 13.46
N LEU A 198 -5.25 -12.42 14.03
CA LEU A 198 -5.77 -13.69 13.54
C LEU A 198 -6.37 -13.56 12.14
N ARG A 199 -7.12 -12.49 11.88
CA ARG A 199 -7.64 -12.20 10.55
C ARG A 199 -6.52 -11.99 9.53
N GLY A 200 -5.47 -11.26 9.88
CA GLY A 200 -4.28 -11.10 9.05
C GLY A 200 -3.60 -12.44 8.76
N LYS A 201 -3.37 -13.27 9.79
CA LYS A 201 -2.82 -14.63 9.63
C LYS A 201 -3.71 -15.51 8.74
N LEU A 202 -5.03 -15.48 8.93
CA LEU A 202 -5.97 -16.23 8.11
C LEU A 202 -5.95 -15.78 6.65
N LEU A 203 -5.94 -14.46 6.41
CA LEU A 203 -5.78 -13.91 5.06
C LEU A 203 -4.47 -14.38 4.43
N ARG A 204 -3.37 -14.37 5.18
CA ARG A 204 -2.08 -14.87 4.71
C ARG A 204 -2.12 -16.36 4.37
N VAL A 205 -2.63 -17.23 5.26
CA VAL A 205 -2.77 -18.67 5.00
C VAL A 205 -3.59 -18.93 3.75
N VAL A 206 -4.71 -18.21 3.60
CA VAL A 206 -5.54 -18.30 2.41
C VAL A 206 -4.71 -17.96 1.18
N LEU A 207 -3.92 -16.90 1.19
CA LEU A 207 -3.17 -16.47 0.01
C LEU A 207 -1.90 -17.29 -0.27
N ASP A 208 -1.23 -17.80 0.76
CA ASP A 208 -0.03 -18.65 0.65
C ASP A 208 -0.40 -20.09 0.23
N SER A 209 -1.64 -20.53 0.47
CA SER A 209 -2.17 -21.80 -0.08
C SER A 209 -2.51 -21.70 -1.58
N PHE A 210 -2.25 -20.53 -2.17
CA PHE A 210 -2.43 -20.22 -3.58
C PHE A 210 -1.15 -19.60 -4.15
N VAL A 211 -0.02 -20.32 -4.03
CA VAL A 211 1.24 -20.08 -4.74
C VAL A 211 1.89 -21.42 -5.03
#